data_AF-A0A524F2H8-F1
#
_entry.id   AF-A0A524F2H8-F1
#
_cell.length_a   1.000
_cell.length_b   1.000
_cell.length_c   1.000
_cell.angle_alpha   90.00
_cell.angle_beta   90.00
_cell.angle_gamma   90.00
#
_symmetry.space_group_name_H-M   'P 1'
#
loop_
_entity.id
_entity.type
_entity.pdbx_description
1 polymer ?
#
loop_
_entity_poly.entity_id
_entity_poly.type
_entity_poly.pdbx_seq_one_letter_code
_entity_poly.pdbx_strand_id
1 'polypeptide(L)'
;MAKEFSNYLRGTFKGFQEANKTKYKNGNNNKTKTSPTFWNDFEEKAKAIGIDLIGYTPVLENYVFKDLPIVGKNAIVLGMEMKWDMIKTAPSIYCGIEAFRVYYELGKKTIELTEFLQSQGYKSEAHHPFGGKLLFTAHAVSANLGIKGRNGLVVTPEFGSRQRWSVITTDAEMPERPSVDHSDLEEFCNSCGACIR
;
A
#
# COMPACT_ATOMS: atom_id res chain seq x y z
N MET A 1 22.23 -0.27 -14.91
CA MET A 1 22.11 -0.99 -13.63
C MET A 1 22.51 -0.13 -12.42
N ALA A 2 23.79 0.16 -12.14
CA ALA A 2 24.17 0.93 -10.93
C ALA A 2 23.55 2.34 -10.87
N LYS A 3 23.52 3.06 -12.01
CA LYS A 3 22.88 4.38 -12.13
C LYS A 3 21.36 4.32 -11.87
N GLU A 4 20.69 3.31 -12.40
CA GLU A 4 19.25 3.10 -12.24
C GLU A 4 18.90 2.77 -10.79
N PHE A 5 19.64 1.85 -10.17
CA PHE A 5 19.50 1.56 -8.74
C PHE A 5 19.72 2.79 -7.87
N SER A 6 20.78 3.58 -8.16
CA SER A 6 21.04 4.82 -7.45
C SER A 6 19.91 5.84 -7.60
N ASN A 7 19.23 5.89 -8.74
CA ASN A 7 18.08 6.77 -8.96
C ASN A 7 16.89 6.32 -8.11
N TYR A 8 16.56 5.02 -8.12
CA TYR A 8 15.48 4.47 -7.29
C TYR A 8 15.73 4.67 -5.79
N LEU A 9 16.97 4.46 -5.35
CA LEU A 9 17.36 4.65 -3.96
C LEU A 9 17.15 6.10 -3.51
N ARG A 10 17.74 7.06 -4.24
CA ARG A 10 17.58 8.49 -3.93
C ARG A 10 16.13 8.95 -4.00
N GLY A 11 15.41 8.49 -5.03
CA GLY A 11 13.99 8.78 -5.21
C GLY A 11 13.13 8.22 -4.08
N THR A 12 13.45 7.01 -3.59
CA THR A 12 12.78 6.37 -2.45
C THR A 12 12.91 7.21 -1.18
N PHE A 13 14.12 7.66 -0.84
CA PHE A 13 14.32 8.50 0.35
C PHE A 13 13.64 9.87 0.22
N LYS A 14 13.72 10.49 -0.96
CA LYS A 14 13.01 11.75 -1.22
C LYS A 14 11.49 11.56 -1.09
N GLY A 15 10.94 10.52 -1.71
CA GLY A 15 9.52 10.17 -1.64
C GLY A 15 9.08 9.88 -0.21
N PHE A 16 9.89 9.18 0.59
CA PHE A 16 9.59 8.96 2.01
C PHE A 16 9.48 10.27 2.80
N GLN A 17 10.38 11.23 2.56
CA GLN A 17 10.32 12.55 3.20
C GLN A 17 9.12 13.37 2.72
N GLU A 18 8.77 13.29 1.43
CA GLU A 18 7.62 13.97 0.84
C GLU A 18 6.30 13.41 1.37
N ALA A 19 6.17 12.09 1.46
CA ALA A 19 5.01 11.41 2.04
C ALA A 19 4.76 11.88 3.47
N ASN A 20 5.80 11.93 4.32
CA ASN A 20 5.69 12.43 5.70
C ASN A 20 5.24 13.89 5.81
N LYS A 21 5.43 14.70 4.75
CA LYS A 21 5.00 16.11 4.72
C LYS A 21 3.55 16.28 4.28
N THR A 22 2.94 15.27 3.64
CA THR A 22 1.55 15.34 3.17
C THR A 22 0.56 15.64 4.29
N LYS A 23 0.83 15.19 5.53
CA LYS A 23 0.00 15.52 6.72
C LYS A 23 -0.18 17.02 6.96
N TYR A 24 0.76 17.85 6.51
CA TYR A 24 0.69 19.32 6.63
C TYR A 24 0.02 20.00 5.45
N LYS A 25 -0.31 19.25 4.38
CA LYS A 25 -0.94 19.78 3.16
C LYS A 25 -2.47 19.69 3.18
N ASN A 26 -3.07 19.47 4.34
CA ASN A 26 -4.51 19.31 4.48
C ASN A 26 -5.30 20.63 4.51
N GLY A 27 -4.66 21.79 4.70
CA GLY A 27 -5.33 23.08 4.75
C GLY A 27 -6.54 23.08 5.71
N ASN A 28 -7.69 23.55 5.22
CA ASN A 28 -8.97 23.56 5.95
C ASN A 28 -9.88 22.37 5.62
N ASN A 29 -9.34 21.29 5.04
CA ASN A 29 -10.11 20.12 4.64
C ASN A 29 -10.92 19.56 5.80
N ASN A 30 -12.21 19.30 5.57
CA ASN A 30 -13.14 18.79 6.58
C ASN A 30 -14.20 17.85 5.98
N LYS A 31 -14.09 17.51 4.69
CA LYS A 31 -15.02 16.61 4.01
C LYS A 31 -14.79 15.18 4.51
N THR A 32 -15.89 14.46 4.77
CA THR A 32 -15.86 13.03 5.14
C THR A 32 -16.73 12.20 4.20
N LYS A 33 -17.92 12.68 3.85
CA LYS A 33 -18.87 11.96 2.99
C LYS A 33 -18.30 11.70 1.60
N THR A 34 -18.52 10.50 1.10
CA THR A 34 -18.12 10.03 -0.23
C THR A 34 -19.33 9.56 -1.02
N SER A 35 -19.13 9.22 -2.29
CA SER A 35 -20.13 8.59 -3.15
C SER A 35 -19.52 7.37 -3.85
N PRO A 36 -20.33 6.41 -4.32
CA PRO A 36 -19.83 5.31 -5.14
C PRO A 36 -19.08 5.79 -6.39
N THR A 37 -19.59 6.84 -7.04
CA THR A 37 -18.94 7.45 -8.22
C THR A 37 -17.54 7.97 -7.91
N PHE A 38 -17.37 8.65 -6.78
CA PHE A 38 -16.06 9.15 -6.35
C PHE A 38 -15.04 8.01 -6.19
N TRP A 39 -15.46 6.88 -5.61
CA TRP A 39 -14.59 5.74 -5.42
C TRP A 39 -14.27 5.02 -6.73
N ASN A 40 -15.22 4.91 -7.65
CA ASN A 40 -14.97 4.41 -9.00
C ASN A 40 -13.91 5.27 -9.71
N ASP A 41 -14.06 6.60 -9.70
CA ASP A 41 -13.10 7.52 -10.34
C ASP A 41 -11.71 7.44 -9.68
N PHE A 42 -11.67 7.32 -8.34
CA PHE A 42 -10.41 7.15 -7.61
C PHE A 42 -9.71 5.85 -7.99
N GLU A 43 -10.44 4.73 -8.05
CA GLU A 43 -9.89 3.43 -8.42
C GLU A 43 -9.44 3.39 -9.88
N GLU A 44 -10.19 3.98 -10.80
CA GLU A 44 -9.79 4.12 -12.20
C GLU A 44 -8.50 4.93 -12.32
N LYS A 45 -8.39 6.06 -11.62
CA LYS A 45 -7.16 6.86 -11.57
C LYS A 45 -5.99 6.06 -11.01
N ALA A 46 -6.20 5.36 -9.89
CA ALA A 46 -5.17 4.55 -9.24
C ALA A 46 -4.67 3.40 -10.15
N LYS A 47 -5.59 2.68 -10.81
CA LYS A 47 -5.27 1.63 -11.77
C LYS A 47 -4.56 2.19 -13.00
N ALA A 48 -5.01 3.33 -13.54
CA ALA A 48 -4.40 3.97 -14.70
C ALA A 48 -2.95 4.39 -14.46
N ILE A 49 -2.60 4.80 -13.23
CA ILE A 49 -1.21 5.09 -12.86
C ILE A 49 -0.43 3.83 -12.43
N GLY A 50 -1.03 2.65 -12.46
CA GLY A 50 -0.39 1.35 -12.19
C GLY A 50 -0.32 0.99 -10.70
N ILE A 51 -1.42 1.16 -9.96
CA ILE A 51 -1.70 0.45 -8.71
C ILE A 51 -2.44 -0.84 -9.06
N ASP A 52 -1.95 -1.98 -8.55
CA ASP A 52 -2.47 -3.31 -8.90
C ASP A 52 -3.54 -3.79 -7.90
N LEU A 53 -3.39 -3.40 -6.62
CA LEU A 53 -4.30 -3.79 -5.55
C LEU A 53 -4.78 -2.56 -4.79
N ILE A 54 -6.08 -2.50 -4.50
CA ILE A 54 -6.70 -1.42 -3.74
C ILE A 54 -7.66 -2.04 -2.75
N GLY A 55 -7.48 -1.75 -1.47
CA GLY A 55 -8.36 -2.20 -0.39
C GLY A 55 -8.65 -1.08 0.59
N TYR A 56 -9.73 -1.23 1.34
CA TYR A 56 -10.19 -0.25 2.32
C TYR A 56 -10.42 -0.93 3.66
N THR A 57 -9.97 -0.30 4.74
CA THR A 57 -10.15 -0.78 6.11
C THR A 57 -10.13 0.41 7.06
N PRO A 58 -10.75 0.34 8.25
CA PRO A 58 -10.43 1.28 9.30
C PRO A 58 -8.93 1.24 9.61
N VAL A 59 -8.38 2.35 10.10
CA VAL A 59 -7.06 2.35 10.73
C VAL A 59 -7.10 1.39 11.91
N LEU A 60 -6.18 0.43 11.92
CA LEU A 60 -6.04 -0.49 13.03
C LEU A 60 -5.10 0.12 14.07
N GLU A 61 -5.65 0.77 15.10
CA GLU A 61 -4.88 1.55 16.08
C GLU A 61 -3.76 0.75 16.75
N ASN A 62 -4.01 -0.54 17.06
CA ASN A 62 -3.01 -1.45 17.65
C ASN A 62 -1.81 -1.74 16.72
N TYR A 63 -1.92 -1.39 15.44
CA TYR A 63 -0.88 -1.55 14.43
C TYR A 63 -0.28 -0.23 13.98
N VAL A 64 -0.60 0.88 14.65
CA VAL A 64 0.12 2.14 14.54
C VAL A 64 1.33 2.08 15.47
N PHE A 65 2.50 2.47 14.97
CA PHE A 65 3.72 2.45 15.76
C PHE A 65 3.68 3.52 16.85
N LYS A 66 4.30 3.18 17.98
CA LYS A 66 4.33 4.00 19.18
C LYS A 66 4.82 5.42 18.88
N ASP A 67 4.12 6.40 19.44
CA ASP A 67 4.44 7.84 19.35
C ASP A 67 4.43 8.43 17.93
N LEU A 68 3.79 7.76 16.96
CA LEU A 68 3.64 8.25 15.59
C LEU A 68 2.17 8.58 15.26
N PRO A 69 1.70 9.81 15.54
CA PRO A 69 0.32 10.19 15.23
C PRO A 69 0.09 10.20 13.72
N ILE A 70 -1.11 9.81 13.30
CA ILE A 70 -1.53 9.74 11.90
C ILE A 70 -2.74 10.65 11.65
N VAL A 71 -2.94 11.04 10.39
CA VAL A 71 -4.15 11.75 9.96
C VAL A 71 -5.19 10.78 9.44
N GLY A 72 -6.42 10.89 9.90
CA GLY A 72 -7.55 10.11 9.38
C GLY A 72 -7.79 8.81 10.15
N LYS A 73 -9.04 8.34 10.10
CA LYS A 73 -9.51 7.12 10.78
C LYS A 73 -9.68 5.90 9.85
N ASN A 74 -9.67 6.13 8.54
CA ASN A 74 -9.78 5.08 7.53
C ASN A 74 -8.45 4.95 6.77
N ALA A 75 -8.19 3.77 6.22
CA ALA A 75 -6.98 3.45 5.49
C ALA A 75 -7.34 2.89 4.10
N ILE A 76 -6.72 3.46 3.07
CA ILE A 76 -6.70 2.95 1.71
C ILE A 76 -5.37 2.23 1.54
N VAL A 77 -5.42 0.91 1.39
CA VAL A 77 -4.25 0.06 1.19
C VAL A 77 -4.00 -0.08 -0.30
N LEU A 78 -2.79 0.27 -0.75
CA LEU A 78 -2.38 0.19 -2.15
C LEU A 78 -1.27 -0.85 -2.29
N GLY A 79 -1.39 -1.71 -3.30
CA GLY A 79 -0.38 -2.70 -3.64
C GLY A 79 0.14 -2.51 -5.06
N MET A 80 1.45 -2.74 -5.23
CA MET A 80 2.08 -2.84 -6.55
C MET A 80 2.89 -4.13 -6.64
N GLU A 81 2.66 -4.86 -7.72
CA GLU A 81 3.35 -6.10 -8.06
C GLU A 81 4.83 -5.81 -8.40
N MET A 82 5.71 -6.67 -7.90
CA MET A 82 7.11 -6.72 -8.33
C MET A 82 7.24 -7.62 -9.56
N LYS A 83 8.07 -7.26 -10.53
CA LYS A 83 8.28 -8.03 -11.77
C LYS A 83 8.77 -9.45 -11.48
N TRP A 84 8.03 -10.46 -11.94
CA TRP A 84 8.37 -11.88 -11.76
C TRP A 84 9.79 -12.21 -12.22
N ASP A 85 10.16 -11.75 -13.42
CA ASP A 85 11.47 -12.03 -14.01
C ASP A 85 12.65 -11.51 -13.18
N MET A 86 12.41 -10.48 -12.36
CA MET A 86 13.43 -9.95 -11.45
C MET A 86 13.42 -10.71 -10.13
N ILE A 87 12.24 -11.00 -9.57
CA ILE A 87 12.10 -11.66 -8.27
C ILE A 87 12.54 -13.12 -8.31
N LYS A 88 12.27 -13.85 -9.39
CA LYS A 88 12.68 -15.26 -9.55
C LYS A 88 14.20 -15.49 -9.53
N THR A 89 14.98 -14.41 -9.64
CA THR A 89 16.46 -14.47 -9.59
C THR A 89 17.00 -14.45 -8.16
N ALA A 90 16.14 -14.44 -7.13
CA ALA A 90 16.60 -14.39 -5.75
C ALA A 90 17.45 -15.62 -5.36
N PRO A 91 18.55 -15.44 -4.60
CA PRO A 91 19.12 -14.16 -4.18
C PRO A 91 19.95 -13.52 -5.31
N SER A 92 19.65 -12.25 -5.66
CA SER A 92 20.49 -11.49 -6.60
C SER A 92 20.31 -9.97 -6.46
N ILE A 93 21.21 -9.20 -7.06
CA ILE A 93 21.09 -7.74 -7.16
C ILE A 93 19.85 -7.32 -7.96
N TYR A 94 19.40 -8.11 -8.93
CA TYR A 94 18.22 -7.80 -9.74
C TYR A 94 16.95 -7.77 -8.89
N CYS A 95 16.80 -8.74 -7.98
CA CYS A 95 15.71 -8.75 -7.01
C CYS A 95 15.74 -7.49 -6.11
N GLY A 96 16.92 -7.08 -5.66
CA GLY A 96 17.10 -5.84 -4.88
C GLY A 96 16.74 -4.57 -5.66
N ILE A 97 17.13 -4.48 -6.93
CA ILE A 97 16.79 -3.36 -7.81
C ILE A 97 15.28 -3.27 -8.00
N GLU A 98 14.61 -4.39 -8.21
CA GLU A 98 13.15 -4.44 -8.37
C GLU A 98 12.42 -4.00 -7.10
N ALA A 99 12.88 -4.41 -5.91
CA ALA A 99 12.32 -3.94 -4.65
C ALA A 99 12.38 -2.40 -4.53
N PHE A 100 13.52 -1.79 -4.88
CA PHE A 100 13.68 -0.33 -4.85
C PHE A 100 12.94 0.39 -5.98
N ARG A 101 12.79 -0.23 -7.16
CA ARG A 101 11.91 0.29 -8.22
C ARG A 101 10.50 0.45 -7.68
N VAL A 102 9.95 -0.59 -7.04
CA VAL A 102 8.60 -0.54 -6.48
C VAL A 102 8.52 0.47 -5.35
N TYR A 103 9.51 0.54 -4.44
CA TYR A 103 9.51 1.58 -3.40
C TYR A 103 9.42 3.00 -3.98
N TYR A 104 10.20 3.27 -5.02
CA TYR A 104 10.20 4.56 -5.70
C TYR A 104 8.88 4.85 -6.41
N GLU A 105 8.41 3.93 -7.25
CA GLU A 105 7.21 4.15 -8.07
C GLU A 105 5.92 4.14 -7.24
N LEU A 106 5.74 3.15 -6.36
CA LEU A 106 4.56 3.10 -5.48
C LEU A 106 4.53 4.29 -4.51
N GLY A 107 5.70 4.72 -4.02
CA GLY A 107 5.83 5.92 -3.20
C GLY A 107 5.29 7.18 -3.88
N LYS A 108 5.73 7.45 -5.11
CA LYS A 108 5.25 8.58 -5.90
C LYS A 108 3.73 8.52 -6.13
N LYS A 109 3.21 7.36 -6.53
CA LYS A 109 1.77 7.17 -6.79
C LYS A 109 0.93 7.34 -5.53
N THR A 110 1.44 6.90 -4.37
CA THR A 110 0.76 7.08 -3.07
C THR A 110 0.64 8.55 -2.72
N ILE A 111 1.71 9.33 -2.93
CA ILE A 111 1.70 10.79 -2.70
C ILE A 111 0.70 11.45 -3.66
N GLU A 112 0.75 11.11 -4.95
CA GLU A 112 -0.15 11.67 -5.96
C GLU A 112 -1.63 11.40 -5.64
N LEU A 113 -1.97 10.17 -5.22
CA LEU A 113 -3.33 9.81 -4.82
C LEU A 113 -3.75 10.48 -3.50
N THR A 114 -2.82 10.70 -2.58
CA THR A 114 -3.07 11.46 -1.35
C THR A 114 -3.36 12.93 -1.64
N GLU A 115 -2.57 13.56 -2.51
CA GLU A 115 -2.77 14.94 -2.93
C GLU A 115 -4.08 15.09 -3.72
N PHE A 116 -4.46 14.08 -4.50
CA PHE A 116 -5.79 14.03 -5.10
C PHE A 116 -6.89 14.06 -4.04
N LEU A 117 -6.87 13.17 -3.04
CA LEU A 117 -7.84 13.18 -1.93
C LEU A 117 -7.88 14.53 -1.20
N GLN A 118 -6.72 15.12 -0.96
CA GLN A 118 -6.60 16.44 -0.34
C GLN A 118 -7.24 17.53 -1.21
N SER A 119 -7.03 17.52 -2.53
CA SER A 119 -7.68 18.49 -3.43
C SER A 119 -9.19 18.31 -3.52
N GLN A 120 -9.71 17.12 -3.19
CA GLN A 120 -11.13 16.84 -3.09
C GLN A 120 -11.74 17.19 -1.71
N GLY A 121 -10.93 17.74 -0.80
CA GLY A 121 -11.37 18.24 0.52
C GLY A 121 -11.27 17.23 1.66
N TYR A 122 -10.67 16.05 1.43
CA TYR A 122 -10.50 15.01 2.45
C TYR A 122 -9.17 15.18 3.18
N LYS A 123 -9.19 15.16 4.51
CA LYS A 123 -7.95 15.08 5.29
C LYS A 123 -7.29 13.73 5.03
N SER A 124 -6.04 13.74 4.61
CA SER A 124 -5.30 12.53 4.27
C SER A 124 -3.80 12.64 4.58
N GLU A 125 -3.15 11.50 4.76
CA GLU A 125 -1.71 11.36 4.91
C GLU A 125 -1.19 10.14 4.14
N ALA A 126 -0.11 10.33 3.39
CA ALA A 126 0.57 9.28 2.64
C ALA A 126 1.57 8.54 3.54
N HIS A 127 1.54 7.20 3.48
CA HIS A 127 2.52 6.32 4.12
C HIS A 127 3.27 5.55 3.03
N HIS A 128 4.54 5.91 2.87
CA HIS A 128 5.41 5.43 1.79
C HIS A 128 5.70 3.92 1.94
N PRO A 129 5.87 3.16 0.84
CA PRO A 129 6.13 1.72 0.95
C PRO A 129 7.48 1.37 1.63
N PHE A 130 8.47 2.27 1.55
CA PHE A 130 9.77 2.10 2.22
C PHE A 130 9.72 2.32 3.74
N GLY A 131 8.68 2.97 4.26
CA GLY A 131 8.55 3.30 5.66
C GLY A 131 7.28 4.09 5.95
N GLY A 132 6.72 3.93 7.13
CA GLY A 132 5.47 4.57 7.51
C GLY A 132 5.22 4.44 8.99
N LYS A 133 4.03 4.85 9.41
CA LYS A 133 3.65 4.92 10.83
C LYS A 133 2.81 3.72 11.29
N LEU A 134 2.50 2.80 10.40
CA LEU A 134 1.62 1.66 10.67
C LEU A 134 2.10 0.39 9.97
N LEU A 135 1.68 -0.77 10.50
CA LEU A 135 2.00 -2.08 9.94
C LEU A 135 1.10 -2.38 8.73
N PHE A 136 1.65 -2.21 7.53
CA PHE A 136 0.87 -2.35 6.29
C PHE A 136 0.34 -3.76 6.06
N THR A 137 1.04 -4.81 6.49
CA THR A 137 0.60 -6.20 6.31
C THR A 137 -0.71 -6.48 7.06
N ALA A 138 -0.86 -6.00 8.29
CA ALA A 138 -2.09 -6.13 9.06
C ALA A 138 -3.26 -5.38 8.39
N HIS A 139 -2.99 -4.17 7.88
CA HIS A 139 -3.99 -3.38 7.18
C HIS A 139 -4.41 -4.02 5.84
N ALA A 140 -3.47 -4.61 5.09
CA ALA A 140 -3.77 -5.31 3.84
C ALA A 140 -4.65 -6.55 4.06
N VAL A 141 -4.39 -7.33 5.11
CA VAL A 141 -5.24 -8.48 5.49
C VAL A 141 -6.62 -8.00 5.94
N SER A 142 -6.68 -6.94 6.78
CA SER A 142 -7.96 -6.35 7.22
C SER A 142 -8.76 -5.73 6.07
N ALA A 143 -8.09 -5.20 5.06
CA ALA A 143 -8.69 -4.72 3.82
C ALA A 143 -9.08 -5.86 2.85
N ASN A 144 -8.96 -7.11 3.30
CA ASN A 144 -9.33 -8.33 2.60
C ASN A 144 -8.62 -8.54 1.25
N LEU A 145 -7.39 -8.03 1.12
CA LEU A 145 -6.57 -8.16 -0.10
C LEU A 145 -5.83 -9.50 -0.18
N GLY A 146 -5.89 -10.31 0.86
CA GLY A 146 -5.22 -11.59 0.95
C GLY A 146 -5.01 -11.99 2.41
N ILE A 147 -4.24 -13.06 2.61
CA ILE A 147 -4.07 -13.69 3.92
C ILE A 147 -2.68 -13.41 4.49
N LYS A 148 -2.53 -13.58 5.80
CA LYS A 148 -1.21 -13.63 6.43
C LYS A 148 -0.57 -15.00 6.14
N GLY A 149 0.45 -15.02 5.29
CA GLY A 149 1.21 -16.22 5.00
C GLY A 149 2.10 -16.67 6.16
N ARG A 150 2.48 -17.96 6.17
CA ARG A 150 3.46 -18.52 7.12
C ARG A 150 4.85 -17.85 7.03
N ASN A 151 5.19 -17.28 5.88
CA ASN A 151 6.40 -16.46 5.68
C ASN A 151 6.31 -15.06 6.33
N GLY A 152 5.21 -14.72 6.98
CA GLY A 152 4.99 -13.41 7.60
C GLY A 152 4.63 -12.28 6.62
N LEU A 153 4.52 -12.59 5.32
CA LEU A 153 4.08 -11.66 4.29
C LEU A 153 2.59 -11.85 3.98
N VAL A 154 1.98 -10.88 3.32
CA VAL A 154 0.64 -11.05 2.77
C VAL A 154 0.74 -11.92 1.52
N VAL A 155 -0.16 -12.90 1.40
CA VAL A 155 -0.32 -13.74 0.21
C VAL A 155 -1.64 -13.33 -0.43
N THR A 156 -1.59 -12.72 -1.62
CA THR A 156 -2.80 -12.42 -2.40
C THR A 156 -3.08 -13.53 -3.41
N PRO A 157 -4.34 -13.73 -3.83
CA PRO A 157 -4.69 -14.69 -4.88
C PRO A 157 -3.96 -14.43 -6.20
N GLU A 158 -3.73 -13.17 -6.56
CA GLU A 158 -3.19 -12.76 -7.86
C GLU A 158 -1.67 -12.91 -7.95
N PHE A 159 -0.95 -12.55 -6.88
CA PHE A 159 0.50 -12.35 -6.93
C PHE A 159 1.28 -13.16 -5.88
N GLY A 160 0.58 -13.90 -5.01
CA GLY A 160 1.20 -14.51 -3.84
C GLY A 160 1.78 -13.42 -2.93
N SER A 161 3.08 -13.51 -2.59
CA SER A 161 3.78 -12.48 -1.78
C SER A 161 4.60 -11.48 -2.61
N ARG A 162 4.41 -11.43 -3.94
CA ARG A 162 5.22 -10.65 -4.87
C ARG A 162 4.75 -9.20 -5.05
N GLN A 163 4.49 -8.50 -3.94
CA GLN A 163 4.04 -7.12 -3.97
C GLN A 163 4.69 -6.29 -2.85
N ARG A 164 4.57 -4.98 -2.96
CA ARG A 164 4.82 -4.02 -1.87
C ARG A 164 3.56 -3.24 -1.58
N TRP A 165 3.46 -2.79 -0.34
CA TRP A 165 2.30 -2.09 0.18
C TRP A 165 2.64 -0.65 0.52
N SER A 166 1.70 0.24 0.27
CA SER A 166 1.65 1.57 0.84
C SER A 166 0.24 1.84 1.36
N VAL A 167 0.08 2.88 2.17
CA VAL A 167 -1.21 3.22 2.75
C VAL A 167 -1.45 4.71 2.64
N ILE A 168 -2.71 5.09 2.40
CA ILE A 168 -3.19 6.46 2.60
C ILE A 168 -4.17 6.40 3.77
N THR A 169 -3.90 7.15 4.83
CA THR A 169 -4.88 7.31 5.90
C THR A 169 -5.71 8.56 5.62
N THR A 170 -7.03 8.50 5.85
CA THR A 170 -7.97 9.54 5.45
C THR A 170 -9.22 9.58 6.33
N ASP A 171 -9.88 10.74 6.37
CA ASP A 171 -11.22 10.90 6.96
C ASP A 171 -12.37 10.60 5.97
N ALA A 172 -12.05 10.33 4.69
CA ALA A 172 -13.04 9.93 3.70
C ALA A 172 -13.76 8.64 4.13
N GLU A 173 -15.09 8.64 4.11
CA GLU A 173 -15.93 7.47 4.38
C GLU A 173 -15.66 6.39 3.34
N MET A 174 -15.35 5.18 3.79
CA MET A 174 -14.97 4.06 2.93
C MET A 174 -16.13 3.64 2.01
N PRO A 175 -15.84 3.11 0.81
CA PRO A 175 -16.88 2.47 0.00
C PRO A 175 -17.39 1.21 0.71
N GLU A 176 -18.64 0.84 0.46
CA GLU A 176 -19.08 -0.51 0.73
C GLU A 176 -18.33 -1.48 -0.18
N ARG A 177 -17.81 -2.57 0.38
CA ARG A 177 -17.19 -3.63 -0.42
C ARG A 177 -17.65 -5.00 0.02
N PRO A 178 -17.89 -5.91 -0.95
CA PRO A 178 -18.17 -7.29 -0.64
C PRO A 178 -16.96 -7.93 0.02
N SER A 179 -17.21 -8.81 0.99
CA SER A 179 -16.16 -9.67 1.52
C SER A 179 -15.80 -10.71 0.45
N VAL A 180 -14.50 -10.85 0.18
CA VAL A 180 -13.92 -11.98 -0.54
C VAL A 180 -13.64 -13.08 0.48
N ASP A 181 -13.92 -14.33 0.12
CA ASP A 181 -13.56 -15.49 0.92
C ASP A 181 -12.18 -16.00 0.49
N HIS A 182 -11.23 -16.07 1.43
CA HIS A 182 -9.87 -16.58 1.20
C HIS A 182 -9.63 -17.94 1.86
N SER A 183 -10.66 -18.66 2.32
CA SER A 183 -10.52 -19.91 3.07
C SER A 183 -9.65 -20.95 2.36
N ASP A 184 -9.83 -21.13 1.04
CA ASP A 184 -9.03 -22.06 0.23
C ASP A 184 -7.54 -21.66 0.22
N LEU A 185 -7.25 -20.36 0.17
CA LEU A 185 -5.88 -19.85 0.21
C LEU A 185 -5.26 -20.05 1.60
N GLU A 186 -6.04 -19.91 2.67
CA GLU A 186 -5.61 -20.20 4.04
C GLU A 186 -5.28 -21.69 4.22
N GLU A 187 -6.15 -22.59 3.76
CA GLU A 187 -5.93 -24.03 3.81
C GLU A 187 -4.67 -24.44 3.02
N PHE A 188 -4.51 -23.90 1.81
CA PHE A 188 -3.29 -24.08 1.02
C PHE A 188 -2.06 -23.59 1.78
N CYS A 189 -2.13 -22.37 2.35
CA CYS A 189 -1.00 -21.80 3.06
C CYS A 189 -0.65 -22.63 4.30
N ASN A 190 -1.62 -23.23 5.00
CA ASN A 190 -1.45 -24.08 6.18
C ASN A 190 -0.85 -25.47 5.87
N SER A 191 -1.08 -26.00 4.67
CA SER A 191 -0.57 -27.31 4.25
C SER A 191 0.78 -27.26 3.49
N CYS A 192 1.03 -26.24 2.66
CA CYS A 192 2.18 -26.15 1.75
C CYS A 192 3.59 -26.25 2.40
N GLY A 193 3.98 -25.27 3.22
CA GLY A 193 5.25 -25.27 3.98
C GLY A 193 6.50 -24.93 3.17
N ALA A 194 6.38 -24.65 1.87
CA ALA A 194 7.53 -24.41 1.00
C ALA A 194 8.42 -23.20 1.40
N CYS A 195 7.86 -22.23 2.12
CA CYS A 195 8.59 -21.02 2.53
C CYS A 195 9.31 -21.13 3.88
N ILE A 196 9.10 -22.21 4.62
CA ILE A 196 9.71 -22.44 5.95
C ILE A 196 10.61 -23.70 5.97
N ARG A 197 10.83 -24.30 4.80
CA ARG A 197 11.73 -25.45 4.61
C ARG A 197 13.09 -25.00 4.11
#